data_AF-A0A9X3RZ63-F1
#
_entry.id   AF-A0A9X3RZ63-F1
#
_cell.length_a   1.000
_cell.length_b   1.000
_cell.length_c   1.000
_cell.angle_alpha   90.00
_cell.angle_beta   90.00
_cell.angle_gamma   90.00
#
_symmetry.space_group_name_H-M   'P 1'
#
loop_
_entity.id
_entity.type
_entity.pdbx_description
1 polymer ?
#
loop_
_entity_poly.entity_id
_entity_poly.type
_entity_poly.pdbx_seq_one_letter_code
_entity_poly.pdbx_strand_id
1 'polypeptide(L)'
;MSRHPVALAVAGLLACAAPAHAQDPGARIINPDGAITVPYQVALAQRTLDGDGNVAVFCGGTVRDAAHVITAAHCLEGETTDAPGEFLVVAGLFQRSDPSVAQVVEVAAITTHPAYRGADTGNDFGILTLAEPLRLTPGAVPFDPPGTVGALAVGAAGGNPVGRALISGWGDVDPDQDNAVQPDPLVGAIVDLNADCSAYGPAFIATTMLCAGRRNLDGTVTDTCQGDSGGPLARINPQQNGVVDLAGIVSFGNGCAQAGFPGIYTRVANPDINARLRQSDPPARAVMLAPPAIDAHDVAVGATLTCNPGRWSSAPVFSALWLRAPLAPNGQPDTSRIEVVSDRPQIVLRPEDEGSLFACEVRATNAGGSLTALSGGIGPVQPARAGGAQPGAGAGTPVAVGADLSVPTSSFTRRSCRRRTCRLTLKVDDLGGVAGTRVRAGAVRVSGCPTGRKGRKCRRPRTLSARDVAPGVFEIVARGLEPARYRFSATAVDAAGNAQARAAVVTLTVRKTKARA
;
A
#
# COMPACT_ATOMS: atom_id res chain seq x y z
N MET A 1 53.24 72.24 36.85
CA MET A 1 52.57 72.81 35.65
C MET A 1 52.48 71.73 34.58
N SER A 2 51.28 71.60 34.02
CA SER A 2 50.76 70.61 33.06
C SER A 2 51.76 69.93 32.10
N ARG A 3 51.66 68.61 31.95
CA ARG A 3 52.08 67.89 30.73
C ARG A 3 50.87 67.11 30.21
N HIS A 4 50.37 67.51 29.05
CA HIS A 4 49.27 66.86 28.32
C HIS A 4 49.74 65.56 27.65
N PRO A 5 48.85 64.55 27.48
CA PRO A 5 49.19 63.29 26.84
C PRO A 5 48.99 63.37 25.32
N VAL A 6 49.86 62.69 24.57
CA VAL A 6 49.63 62.34 23.16
C VAL A 6 49.19 60.88 23.14
N ALA A 7 47.93 60.62 22.84
CA ALA A 7 47.39 59.28 22.65
C ALA A 7 47.48 58.90 21.16
N LEU A 8 48.13 57.78 20.87
CA LEU A 8 48.18 57.14 19.55
C LEU A 8 46.81 56.49 19.27
N ALA A 9 46.14 56.89 18.19
CA ALA A 9 44.92 56.26 17.71
C ALA A 9 45.26 54.98 16.93
N VAL A 10 44.82 53.82 17.43
CA VAL A 10 44.78 52.56 16.67
C VAL A 10 43.38 52.43 16.08
N ALA A 11 43.26 52.57 14.76
CA ALA A 11 42.02 52.34 14.04
C ALA A 11 41.76 50.82 13.96
N GLY A 12 40.83 50.32 14.77
CA GLY A 12 40.28 48.99 14.63
C GLY A 12 39.28 48.96 13.46
N LEU A 13 39.51 48.10 12.47
CA LEU A 13 38.49 47.74 11.48
C LEU A 13 37.36 47.01 12.21
N LEU A 14 36.21 47.68 12.39
CA LEU A 14 34.94 47.00 12.64
C LEU A 14 34.53 46.28 11.36
N ALA A 15 34.73 44.97 11.31
CA ALA A 15 33.96 44.13 10.42
C ALA A 15 32.53 44.07 10.97
N CYS A 16 31.57 44.64 10.24
CA CYS A 16 30.15 44.36 10.45
C CYS A 16 29.92 42.87 10.17
N ALA A 17 29.90 42.05 11.20
CA ALA A 17 29.30 40.73 11.12
C ALA A 17 27.81 40.92 10.87
N ALA A 18 27.34 40.54 9.68
CA ALA A 18 25.92 40.33 9.43
C ALA A 18 25.38 39.37 10.51
N PRO A 19 24.13 39.54 10.97
CA PRO A 19 23.55 38.59 11.90
C PRO A 19 23.57 37.21 11.22
N ALA A 20 24.23 36.25 11.87
CA ALA A 20 24.09 34.85 11.55
C ALA A 20 22.58 34.56 11.59
N HIS A 21 22.00 34.28 10.43
CA HIS A 21 20.65 33.74 10.37
C HIS A 21 20.69 32.45 11.17
N ALA A 22 19.94 32.42 12.27
CA ALA A 22 19.70 31.22 13.04
C ALA A 22 19.16 30.16 12.08
N GLN A 23 19.91 29.08 11.90
CA GLN A 23 19.44 27.92 11.16
C GLN A 23 18.35 27.26 11.99
N ASP A 24 17.15 27.23 11.44
CA ASP A 24 15.96 26.60 12.01
C ASP A 24 16.13 25.06 12.02
N PRO A 25 15.98 24.37 13.17
CA PRO A 25 16.13 22.92 13.27
C PRO A 25 14.79 22.23 12.99
N GLY A 26 14.39 22.15 11.73
CA GLY A 26 13.22 21.37 11.30
C GLY A 26 13.63 20.10 10.54
N ALA A 27 13.21 18.94 11.05
CA ALA A 27 13.40 17.61 10.44
C ALA A 27 12.51 17.45 9.18
N ARG A 28 12.99 16.65 8.20
CA ARG A 28 12.64 16.55 6.76
C ARG A 28 12.82 15.08 6.28
N ILE A 29 12.60 14.73 4.99
CA ILE A 29 13.13 13.47 4.35
C ILE A 29 14.37 13.04 5.13
N ILE A 30 14.43 11.80 5.64
CA ILE A 30 15.45 11.47 6.63
C ILE A 30 16.84 11.84 6.08
N ASN A 31 17.51 12.80 6.70
CA ASN A 31 18.75 13.42 6.23
C ASN A 31 18.65 14.04 4.80
N PRO A 32 17.85 15.10 4.59
CA PRO A 32 17.66 15.65 3.25
C PRO A 32 18.90 16.42 2.79
N ASP A 33 18.97 16.70 1.50
CA ASP A 33 19.98 17.64 0.98
C ASP A 33 19.53 19.11 1.16
N GLY A 34 18.22 19.35 1.35
CA GLY A 34 17.66 20.67 1.66
C GLY A 34 16.24 20.85 1.15
N ALA A 35 15.74 22.09 1.27
CA ALA A 35 14.50 22.50 0.61
C ALA A 35 14.73 22.60 -0.91
N ILE A 36 13.73 22.22 -1.70
CA ILE A 36 13.80 22.17 -3.16
C ILE A 36 12.43 22.41 -3.78
N THR A 37 12.39 23.02 -4.96
CA THR A 37 11.20 23.06 -5.81
C THR A 37 11.30 22.01 -6.91
N VAL A 38 10.22 21.24 -7.09
CA VAL A 38 10.18 20.12 -8.03
C VAL A 38 8.88 20.21 -8.84
N PRO A 39 8.91 20.67 -10.10
CA PRO A 39 7.69 20.99 -10.85
C PRO A 39 6.74 19.81 -11.10
N TYR A 40 7.26 18.59 -11.11
CA TYR A 40 6.48 17.38 -11.28
C TYR A 40 5.98 16.79 -9.96
N GLN A 41 6.38 17.32 -8.81
CA GLN A 41 5.90 16.88 -7.50
C GLN A 41 4.44 17.31 -7.32
N VAL A 42 3.63 16.39 -6.83
CA VAL A 42 2.25 16.62 -6.41
C VAL A 42 2.11 16.24 -4.95
N ALA A 43 1.28 16.99 -4.22
CA ALA A 43 0.71 16.56 -2.95
C ALA A 43 -0.71 16.01 -3.18
N LEU A 44 -0.98 14.83 -2.64
CA LEU A 44 -2.34 14.37 -2.38
C LEU A 44 -2.71 14.84 -0.99
N ALA A 45 -3.72 15.70 -0.92
CA ALA A 45 -4.10 16.40 0.30
C ALA A 45 -5.54 16.11 0.71
N GLN A 46 -5.79 16.04 2.00
CA GLN A 46 -7.15 16.04 2.53
C GLN A 46 -7.86 17.35 2.14
N ARG A 47 -9.19 17.35 2.13
CA ARG A 47 -9.97 18.57 1.90
C ARG A 47 -9.89 19.56 3.06
N THR A 48 -9.60 19.05 4.26
CA THR A 48 -9.40 19.84 5.46
C THR A 48 -7.92 20.14 5.65
N LEU A 49 -7.64 21.30 6.27
CA LEU A 49 -6.29 21.64 6.72
C LEU A 49 -5.92 20.76 7.92
N ASP A 50 -4.61 20.65 8.19
CA ASP A 50 -4.10 19.95 9.37
C ASP A 50 -4.34 20.77 10.65
N GLY A 51 -3.92 20.23 11.80
CA GLY A 51 -4.08 20.89 13.11
C GLY A 51 -3.39 22.25 13.22
N ASP A 52 -2.42 22.53 12.35
CA ASP A 52 -1.67 23.78 12.30
C ASP A 52 -2.21 24.76 11.23
N GLY A 53 -3.29 24.38 10.53
CA GLY A 53 -3.89 25.19 9.46
C GLY A 53 -3.16 25.11 8.13
N ASN A 54 -2.28 24.12 7.93
CA ASN A 54 -1.56 23.91 6.67
C ASN A 54 -2.27 22.90 5.78
N VAL A 55 -1.86 22.82 4.51
CA VAL A 55 -2.30 21.74 3.61
C VAL A 55 -1.94 20.38 4.23
N ALA A 56 -2.96 19.56 4.50
CA ALA A 56 -2.82 18.23 5.09
C ALA A 56 -2.45 17.20 4.01
N VAL A 57 -1.15 17.08 3.72
CA VAL A 57 -0.61 16.12 2.75
C VAL A 57 -0.60 14.73 3.37
N PHE A 58 -1.15 13.71 2.69
CA PHE A 58 -1.08 12.33 3.17
C PHE A 58 -0.27 11.41 2.25
N CYS A 59 -0.11 11.80 0.98
CA CYS A 59 0.73 11.12 0.01
C CYS A 59 1.30 12.12 -1.01
N GLY A 60 2.35 11.71 -1.70
CA GLY A 60 2.88 12.37 -2.88
C GLY A 60 2.30 11.84 -4.20
N GLY A 61 2.71 12.48 -5.28
CA GLY A 61 2.42 12.08 -6.65
C GLY A 61 3.39 12.70 -7.64
N THR A 62 3.28 12.28 -8.90
CA THR A 62 4.06 12.77 -10.02
C THR A 62 3.16 13.22 -11.16
N VAL A 63 3.31 14.45 -11.65
CA VAL A 63 2.63 14.90 -12.87
C VAL A 63 3.15 14.11 -14.07
N ARG A 64 2.28 13.34 -14.71
CA ARG A 64 2.59 12.60 -15.95
C ARG A 64 2.35 13.45 -17.19
N ASP A 65 1.20 14.12 -17.20
CA ASP A 65 0.74 15.04 -18.24
C ASP A 65 -0.31 15.98 -17.63
N ALA A 66 -0.89 16.88 -18.44
CA ALA A 66 -1.84 17.88 -17.95
C ALA A 66 -3.08 17.27 -17.30
N ALA A 67 -3.51 16.07 -17.70
CA ALA A 67 -4.74 15.45 -17.20
C ALA A 67 -4.49 14.32 -16.19
N HIS A 68 -3.23 13.94 -15.94
CA HIS A 68 -2.93 12.72 -15.19
C HIS A 68 -1.77 12.86 -14.20
N VAL A 69 -1.98 12.31 -13.00
CA VAL A 69 -0.99 12.18 -11.93
C VAL A 69 -0.76 10.71 -11.61
N ILE A 70 0.50 10.31 -11.44
CA ILE A 70 0.91 8.98 -10.98
C ILE A 70 1.13 9.03 -9.47
N THR A 71 0.69 8.02 -8.74
CA THR A 71 0.91 7.87 -7.29
C THR A 71 1.01 6.38 -6.92
N ALA A 72 1.06 6.04 -5.64
CA ALA A 72 1.01 4.66 -5.16
C ALA A 72 -0.45 4.18 -5.04
N ALA A 73 -0.70 2.88 -5.21
CA ALA A 73 -2.05 2.35 -5.08
C ALA A 73 -2.50 2.32 -3.61
N HIS A 74 -1.59 2.12 -2.66
CA HIS A 74 -1.91 2.14 -1.23
C HIS A 74 -2.37 3.52 -0.73
N CYS A 75 -2.00 4.61 -1.41
CA CYS A 75 -2.51 5.95 -1.15
C CYS A 75 -4.00 6.10 -1.52
N LEU A 76 -4.54 5.14 -2.27
CA LEU A 76 -5.88 5.16 -2.86
C LEU A 76 -6.74 4.00 -2.35
N GLU A 77 -6.34 3.34 -1.25
CA GLU A 77 -7.08 2.27 -0.58
C GLU A 77 -7.80 2.81 0.66
N GLY A 78 -9.07 2.44 0.85
CA GLY A 78 -9.85 2.74 2.04
C GLY A 78 -11.23 3.34 1.70
N GLU A 79 -12.22 3.12 2.58
CA GLU A 79 -13.60 3.58 2.37
C GLU A 79 -13.72 5.10 2.12
N THR A 80 -12.71 5.88 2.52
CA THR A 80 -12.63 7.34 2.38
C THR A 80 -11.63 7.85 1.32
N THR A 81 -10.92 6.97 0.60
CA THR A 81 -9.98 7.37 -0.46
C THR A 81 -10.28 6.67 -1.79
N ASP A 82 -11.22 5.72 -1.78
CA ASP A 82 -11.58 4.92 -2.93
C ASP A 82 -12.52 5.66 -3.91
N ALA A 83 -13.13 6.78 -3.50
CA ALA A 83 -14.04 7.59 -4.32
C ALA A 83 -13.37 8.86 -4.89
N PRO A 84 -13.60 9.18 -6.19
CA PRO A 84 -13.20 10.47 -6.75
C PRO A 84 -13.83 11.62 -5.97
N GLY A 85 -12.98 12.53 -5.46
CA GLY A 85 -13.43 13.71 -4.74
C GLY A 85 -13.32 13.65 -3.21
N GLU A 86 -12.74 12.63 -2.61
CA GLU A 86 -12.48 12.62 -1.15
C GLU A 86 -11.18 13.34 -0.77
N PHE A 87 -10.30 13.53 -1.75
CA PHE A 87 -9.04 14.26 -1.61
C PHE A 87 -8.79 15.16 -2.82
N LEU A 88 -7.76 16.01 -2.69
CA LEU A 88 -7.36 16.99 -3.70
C LEU A 88 -5.94 16.69 -4.22
N VAL A 89 -5.72 17.01 -5.49
CA VAL A 89 -4.41 17.06 -6.11
C VAL A 89 -3.90 18.49 -6.04
N VAL A 90 -2.76 18.71 -5.40
CA VAL A 90 -2.12 20.02 -5.27
C VAL A 90 -0.77 20.00 -5.99
N ALA A 91 -0.65 20.74 -7.09
CA ALA A 91 0.55 20.82 -7.92
C ALA A 91 1.22 22.20 -7.81
N GLY A 92 2.56 22.23 -7.86
CA GLY A 92 3.33 23.48 -7.73
C GLY A 92 3.43 24.02 -6.30
N LEU A 93 2.98 23.23 -5.30
CA LEU A 93 3.12 23.53 -3.89
C LEU A 93 4.60 23.53 -3.50
N PHE A 94 5.00 24.50 -2.68
CA PHE A 94 6.31 24.51 -2.03
C PHE A 94 6.15 24.51 -0.52
N GLN A 95 5.48 25.51 0.04
CA GLN A 95 5.12 25.58 1.46
C GLN A 95 3.70 25.05 1.67
N ARG A 96 3.51 24.16 2.64
CA ARG A 96 2.17 23.70 3.03
C ARG A 96 1.35 24.82 3.66
N SER A 97 2.02 25.77 4.32
CA SER A 97 1.45 26.96 4.93
C SER A 97 1.02 28.04 3.91
N ASP A 98 1.58 28.02 2.70
CA ASP A 98 1.26 28.97 1.63
C ASP A 98 0.98 28.27 0.29
N PRO A 99 -0.27 27.81 0.07
CA PRO A 99 -0.68 27.22 -1.20
C PRO A 99 -1.08 28.26 -2.26
N SER A 100 -0.85 29.56 -2.05
CA SER A 100 -1.41 30.63 -2.89
C SER A 100 -1.04 30.56 -4.37
N VAL A 101 0.14 29.99 -4.68
CA VAL A 101 0.66 29.80 -6.04
C VAL A 101 0.40 28.39 -6.59
N ALA A 102 -0.16 27.49 -5.79
CA ALA A 102 -0.40 26.11 -6.18
C ALA A 102 -1.69 25.96 -7.01
N GLN A 103 -1.72 24.91 -7.83
CA GLN A 103 -2.93 24.49 -8.55
C GLN A 103 -3.61 23.38 -7.75
N VAL A 104 -4.82 23.64 -7.27
CA VAL A 104 -5.65 22.67 -6.55
C VAL A 104 -6.69 22.13 -7.53
N VAL A 105 -6.71 20.82 -7.71
CA VAL A 105 -7.56 20.15 -8.71
C VAL A 105 -8.24 18.93 -8.10
N GLU A 106 -9.50 18.71 -8.46
CA GLU A 106 -10.24 17.51 -8.06
C GLU A 106 -9.89 16.29 -8.92
N VAL A 107 -10.13 15.10 -8.38
CA VAL A 107 -9.97 13.83 -9.09
C VAL A 107 -11.28 13.42 -9.75
N ALA A 108 -11.26 13.16 -11.05
CA ALA A 108 -12.41 12.63 -11.78
C ALA A 108 -12.45 11.09 -11.80
N ALA A 109 -11.29 10.44 -11.88
CA ALA A 109 -11.22 8.99 -11.88
C ALA A 109 -9.93 8.46 -11.27
N ILE A 110 -10.03 7.25 -10.71
CA ILE A 110 -8.92 6.51 -10.12
C ILE A 110 -8.69 5.23 -10.92
N THR A 111 -7.44 4.97 -11.29
CA THR A 111 -6.99 3.72 -11.90
C THR A 111 -5.92 3.09 -11.02
N THR A 112 -6.03 1.80 -10.73
CA THR A 112 -4.99 1.03 -10.04
C THR A 112 -4.70 -0.27 -10.78
N HIS A 113 -3.64 -0.97 -10.40
CA HIS A 113 -3.35 -2.26 -10.99
C HIS A 113 -4.37 -3.33 -10.53
N PRO A 114 -5.05 -4.10 -11.42
CA PRO A 114 -6.04 -5.11 -11.01
C PRO A 114 -5.48 -6.25 -10.11
N ALA A 115 -4.16 -6.46 -10.18
CA ALA A 115 -3.45 -7.44 -9.34
C ALA A 115 -2.89 -6.87 -8.03
N TYR A 116 -3.05 -5.56 -7.78
CA TYR A 116 -2.64 -4.94 -6.51
C TYR A 116 -3.49 -5.46 -5.35
N ARG A 117 -2.86 -5.72 -4.19
CA ARG A 117 -3.49 -6.29 -2.99
C ARG A 117 -2.96 -5.67 -1.68
N GLY A 118 -2.08 -4.67 -1.77
CA GLY A 118 -1.27 -4.16 -0.66
C GLY A 118 0.16 -3.87 -1.12
N ALA A 119 0.82 -2.90 -0.47
CA ALA A 119 2.14 -2.40 -0.87
C ALA A 119 3.22 -3.51 -0.99
N ASP A 120 3.21 -4.49 -0.08
CA ASP A 120 4.17 -5.61 -0.03
C ASP A 120 3.92 -6.71 -1.11
N THR A 121 2.84 -6.58 -1.87
CA THR A 121 2.46 -7.53 -2.94
C THR A 121 2.90 -7.08 -4.33
N GLY A 122 3.40 -5.84 -4.44
CA GLY A 122 3.85 -5.22 -5.68
C GLY A 122 2.70 -4.74 -6.57
N ASN A 123 3.07 -4.11 -7.69
CA ASN A 123 2.14 -3.32 -8.53
C ASN A 123 1.46 -2.18 -7.77
N ASP A 124 2.18 -1.62 -6.79
CA ASP A 124 1.71 -0.52 -5.96
C ASP A 124 1.84 0.80 -6.73
N PHE A 125 0.91 1.02 -7.66
CA PHE A 125 0.79 2.27 -8.40
C PHE A 125 -0.67 2.57 -8.73
N GLY A 126 -0.98 3.86 -8.78
CA GLY A 126 -2.23 4.42 -9.24
C GLY A 126 -2.01 5.52 -10.27
N ILE A 127 -3.02 5.76 -11.10
CA ILE A 127 -3.13 6.92 -11.98
C ILE A 127 -4.43 7.64 -11.64
N LEU A 128 -4.31 8.92 -11.34
CA LEU A 128 -5.43 9.83 -11.13
C LEU A 128 -5.70 10.57 -12.43
N THR A 129 -6.92 10.49 -12.93
CA THR A 129 -7.42 11.36 -14.00
C THR A 129 -8.04 12.58 -13.33
N LEU A 130 -7.54 13.76 -13.67
CA LEU A 130 -7.96 15.02 -13.07
C LEU A 130 -9.28 15.52 -13.67
N ALA A 131 -10.10 16.17 -12.84
CA ALA A 131 -11.35 16.79 -13.29
C ALA A 131 -11.11 17.98 -14.23
N GLU A 132 -10.01 18.69 -14.02
CA GLU A 132 -9.56 19.76 -14.89
C GLU A 132 -8.07 19.59 -15.22
N PRO A 133 -7.61 19.96 -16.42
CA PRO A 133 -6.21 19.85 -16.78
C PRO A 133 -5.36 20.87 -16.02
N LEU A 134 -4.20 20.43 -15.52
CA LEU A 134 -3.15 21.29 -14.98
C LEU A 134 -2.62 22.23 -16.06
N ARG A 135 -2.34 23.47 -15.66
CA ARG A 135 -1.59 24.43 -16.47
C ARG A 135 -0.11 24.11 -16.34
N LEU A 136 0.43 23.38 -17.30
CA LEU A 136 1.86 23.05 -17.34
C LEU A 136 2.68 24.25 -17.79
N THR A 137 3.78 24.51 -17.08
CA THR A 137 4.82 25.46 -17.46
C THR A 137 5.77 24.78 -18.46
N PRO A 138 5.87 25.26 -19.72
CA PRO A 138 6.76 24.67 -20.70
C PRO A 138 8.23 24.75 -20.27
N GLY A 139 8.96 23.63 -20.38
CA GLY A 139 10.38 23.59 -20.04
C GLY A 139 10.68 23.63 -18.54
N ALA A 140 9.68 23.41 -17.69
CA ALA A 140 9.84 23.37 -16.25
C ALA A 140 10.89 22.34 -15.80
N VAL A 141 11.81 22.76 -14.93
CA VAL A 141 12.89 21.95 -14.37
C VAL A 141 12.96 22.12 -12.85
N PRO A 142 13.55 21.15 -12.11
CA PRO A 142 13.82 21.34 -10.69
C PRO A 142 14.56 22.65 -10.41
N PHE A 143 14.30 23.24 -9.24
CA PHE A 143 14.80 24.57 -8.79
C PHE A 143 14.15 25.79 -9.46
N ASP A 144 13.18 25.60 -10.37
CA ASP A 144 12.32 26.70 -10.83
C ASP A 144 11.48 27.30 -9.68
N PRO A 145 10.98 28.53 -9.80
CA PRO A 145 10.19 29.16 -8.74
C PRO A 145 8.95 28.35 -8.32
N PRO A 146 8.49 28.50 -7.05
CA PRO A 146 7.21 27.93 -6.59
C PRO A 146 6.04 28.24 -7.52
N GLY A 147 5.05 27.34 -7.60
CA GLY A 147 3.94 27.43 -8.54
C GLY A 147 4.25 26.91 -9.95
N THR A 148 5.51 26.64 -10.28
CA THR A 148 5.88 25.97 -11.54
C THR A 148 5.40 24.52 -11.54
N VAL A 149 4.68 24.12 -12.59
CA VAL A 149 4.18 22.74 -12.76
C VAL A 149 4.72 22.16 -14.06
N GLY A 150 5.34 20.99 -14.01
CA GLY A 150 5.96 20.32 -15.15
C GLY A 150 5.67 18.83 -15.15
N ALA A 151 5.65 18.22 -16.33
CA ALA A 151 5.48 16.77 -16.44
C ALA A 151 6.83 16.03 -16.36
N LEU A 152 6.85 14.89 -15.68
CA LEU A 152 7.98 13.97 -15.71
C LEU A 152 7.67 12.77 -16.59
N ALA A 153 8.50 12.55 -17.61
CA ALA A 153 8.35 11.42 -18.51
C ALA A 153 8.50 10.09 -17.75
N VAL A 154 7.60 9.15 -18.01
CA VAL A 154 7.73 7.77 -17.51
C VAL A 154 9.02 7.15 -18.08
N GLY A 155 9.81 6.43 -17.28
CA GLY A 155 11.03 5.74 -17.75
C GLY A 155 10.76 4.59 -18.72
N ALA A 156 11.75 4.15 -19.48
CA ALA A 156 11.58 3.07 -20.46
C ALA A 156 11.34 1.68 -19.84
N ALA A 157 10.58 0.83 -20.54
CA ALA A 157 10.35 -0.55 -20.12
C ALA A 157 11.61 -1.44 -20.30
N GLY A 158 11.69 -2.52 -19.53
CA GLY A 158 12.66 -3.61 -19.73
C GLY A 158 14.08 -3.33 -19.22
N GLY A 159 14.35 -2.12 -18.72
CA GLY A 159 15.63 -1.74 -18.12
C GLY A 159 15.68 -1.94 -16.60
N ASN A 160 16.89 -2.09 -16.06
CA ASN A 160 17.14 -1.78 -14.65
C ASN A 160 17.64 -0.33 -14.58
N PRO A 161 16.88 0.61 -13.99
CA PRO A 161 17.37 1.98 -13.89
C PRO A 161 18.61 1.99 -13.00
N VAL A 162 19.70 2.61 -13.46
CA VAL A 162 20.98 2.70 -12.75
C VAL A 162 21.39 4.15 -12.56
N GLY A 163 22.26 4.40 -11.58
CA GLY A 163 22.75 5.74 -11.24
C GLY A 163 22.05 6.28 -10.01
N ARG A 164 21.82 7.59 -10.00
CA ARG A 164 21.22 8.31 -8.87
C ARG A 164 19.83 8.82 -9.24
N ALA A 165 19.03 9.09 -8.22
CA ALA A 165 17.72 9.70 -8.38
C ALA A 165 17.47 10.77 -7.32
N LEU A 166 16.66 11.75 -7.68
CA LEU A 166 16.08 12.73 -6.78
C LEU A 166 14.77 12.17 -6.22
N ILE A 167 14.66 12.14 -4.90
CA ILE A 167 13.42 11.95 -4.16
C ILE A 167 12.98 13.29 -3.59
N SER A 168 11.68 13.51 -3.47
CA SER A 168 11.11 14.73 -2.92
C SER A 168 9.73 14.50 -2.30
N GLY A 169 9.41 15.28 -1.26
CA GLY A 169 8.11 15.22 -0.61
C GLY A 169 8.04 16.02 0.69
N TRP A 170 6.88 15.89 1.36
CA TRP A 170 6.58 16.49 2.67
C TRP A 170 6.36 15.41 3.73
N GLY A 171 6.90 14.22 3.51
CA GLY A 171 6.78 13.12 4.45
C GLY A 171 7.51 13.36 5.76
N ASP A 172 7.16 12.52 6.74
CA ASP A 172 7.70 12.44 8.08
C ASP A 172 9.22 12.19 8.06
N VAL A 173 9.82 12.46 9.19
CA VAL A 173 11.19 12.93 9.30
C VAL A 173 11.86 12.41 10.55
N ASP A 174 11.05 11.85 11.44
CA ASP A 174 11.44 11.20 12.66
C ASP A 174 11.07 9.70 12.56
N PRO A 175 12.04 8.78 12.57
CA PRO A 175 11.75 7.34 12.50
C PRO A 175 11.05 6.81 13.77
N ASP A 176 10.96 7.60 14.84
CA ASP A 176 10.46 7.18 16.16
C ASP A 176 9.08 7.77 16.54
N GLN A 177 8.45 8.58 15.68
CA GLN A 177 7.13 9.19 15.90
C GLN A 177 6.19 8.92 14.71
N ASP A 178 4.98 8.43 14.98
CA ASP A 178 3.93 8.36 13.95
C ASP A 178 3.34 9.77 13.74
N ASN A 179 3.66 10.42 12.60
CA ASN A 179 3.00 11.63 12.07
C ASN A 179 3.24 12.96 12.80
N ALA A 180 4.35 13.14 13.53
CA ALA A 180 4.45 14.29 14.41
C ALA A 180 4.85 15.63 13.73
N VAL A 181 5.66 15.63 12.66
CA VAL A 181 6.07 16.89 11.99
C VAL A 181 6.33 16.69 10.49
N GLN A 182 5.41 17.12 9.64
CA GLN A 182 5.67 17.28 8.20
C GLN A 182 6.43 18.60 7.96
N PRO A 183 7.48 18.63 7.13
CA PRO A 183 8.17 19.88 6.81
C PRO A 183 7.20 20.82 6.11
N ASP A 184 7.28 22.11 6.44
CA ASP A 184 6.51 23.13 5.72
C ASP A 184 7.00 23.27 4.27
N PRO A 185 8.30 23.54 3.99
CA PRO A 185 8.79 23.53 2.62
C PRO A 185 8.97 22.10 2.08
N LEU A 186 8.75 21.94 0.78
CA LEU A 186 9.13 20.74 0.04
C LEU A 186 10.63 20.49 0.19
N VAL A 187 10.98 19.25 0.50
CA VAL A 187 12.38 18.83 0.61
C VAL A 187 12.74 17.75 -0.38
N GLY A 188 14.04 17.58 -0.61
CA GLY A 188 14.56 16.55 -1.50
C GLY A 188 15.92 16.03 -1.08
N ALA A 189 16.26 14.87 -1.62
CA ALA A 189 17.57 14.26 -1.46
C ALA A 189 17.96 13.43 -2.68
N ILE A 190 19.26 13.29 -2.90
CA ILE A 190 19.80 12.39 -3.91
C ILE A 190 20.11 11.02 -3.29
N VAL A 191 19.51 9.98 -3.87
CA VAL A 191 19.67 8.58 -3.47
C VAL A 191 20.28 7.73 -4.58
N ASP A 192 20.89 6.60 -4.20
CA ASP A 192 21.44 5.64 -5.14
C ASP A 192 20.38 4.62 -5.56
N LEU A 193 20.25 4.38 -6.87
CA LEU A 193 19.34 3.38 -7.42
C LEU A 193 19.93 1.97 -7.27
N ASN A 194 19.07 1.00 -6.99
CA ASN A 194 19.44 -0.39 -6.70
C ASN A 194 20.28 -0.55 -5.44
N ALA A 195 19.95 0.18 -4.38
CA ALA A 195 20.41 -0.13 -3.04
C ALA A 195 20.14 -1.61 -2.69
N ASP A 196 20.92 -2.20 -1.77
CA ASP A 196 20.78 -3.62 -1.45
C ASP A 196 19.48 -3.90 -0.69
N CYS A 197 18.53 -4.54 -1.37
CA CYS A 197 17.25 -4.97 -0.79
C CYS A 197 17.32 -6.32 -0.06
N SER A 198 18.50 -6.94 0.05
CA SER A 198 18.62 -8.34 0.51
C SER A 198 18.03 -8.57 1.90
N ALA A 199 18.05 -7.55 2.77
CA ALA A 199 17.49 -7.60 4.12
C ALA A 199 15.97 -7.79 4.14
N TYR A 200 15.24 -7.25 3.16
CA TYR A 200 13.80 -7.50 2.97
C TYR A 200 13.51 -8.95 2.59
N GLY A 201 14.53 -9.68 2.15
CA GLY A 201 14.46 -11.03 1.63
C GLY A 201 13.39 -11.11 0.54
N PRO A 202 12.17 -11.56 0.83
CA PRO A 202 11.17 -11.83 -0.20
C PRO A 202 9.84 -11.09 -0.04
N ALA A 203 9.77 -10.19 0.95
CA ALA A 203 8.91 -9.02 0.84
C ALA A 203 9.33 -8.21 -0.40
N PHE A 204 10.62 -8.22 -0.76
CA PHE A 204 11.11 -7.63 -2.00
C PHE A 204 10.83 -8.50 -3.24
N ILE A 205 10.00 -7.97 -4.15
CA ILE A 205 9.66 -8.58 -5.43
C ILE A 205 10.40 -7.84 -6.54
N ALA A 206 11.63 -8.25 -6.84
CA ALA A 206 12.53 -7.56 -7.78
C ALA A 206 11.93 -7.27 -9.18
N THR A 207 10.90 -8.01 -9.61
CA THR A 207 10.24 -7.77 -10.90
C THR A 207 9.35 -6.52 -10.90
N THR A 208 8.75 -6.18 -9.77
CA THR A 208 7.80 -5.06 -9.62
C THR A 208 8.28 -4.01 -8.64
N MET A 209 9.40 -4.26 -7.96
CA MET A 209 10.01 -3.39 -6.96
C MET A 209 11.46 -3.06 -7.29
N LEU A 210 11.90 -1.92 -6.80
CA LEU A 210 13.25 -1.37 -6.86
C LEU A 210 13.58 -0.79 -5.48
N CYS A 211 14.82 -0.91 -5.01
CA CYS A 211 15.25 -0.14 -3.85
C CYS A 211 16.07 1.07 -4.28
N ALA A 212 15.91 2.13 -3.51
CA ALA A 212 16.79 3.27 -3.55
C ALA A 212 17.05 3.77 -2.14
N GLY A 213 18.22 4.35 -1.92
CA GLY A 213 18.62 4.92 -0.64
C GLY A 213 20.07 5.35 -0.70
N ARG A 214 20.51 6.16 0.27
CA ARG A 214 21.91 6.59 0.37
C ARG A 214 22.42 6.34 1.77
N ARG A 215 23.63 5.78 1.89
CA ARG A 215 24.35 5.73 3.17
C ARG A 215 25.25 6.95 3.29
N ASN A 216 25.04 7.76 4.31
CA ASN A 216 25.81 8.98 4.56
C ASN A 216 27.18 8.65 5.18
N LEU A 217 28.10 9.61 5.14
CA LEU A 217 29.47 9.47 5.64
C LEU A 217 29.54 9.24 7.16
N ASP A 218 28.60 9.83 7.90
CA ASP A 218 28.42 9.66 9.34
C ASP A 218 27.78 8.31 9.73
N GLY A 219 27.42 7.49 8.74
CA GLY A 219 26.80 6.18 8.93
C GLY A 219 25.29 6.19 9.00
N THR A 220 24.64 7.36 8.96
CA THR A 220 23.18 7.48 8.84
C THR A 220 22.70 7.08 7.44
N VAL A 221 21.40 6.85 7.28
CA VAL A 221 20.78 6.51 5.99
C VAL A 221 19.86 7.66 5.58
N THR A 222 19.87 7.99 4.29
CA THR A 222 18.89 8.89 3.66
C THR A 222 17.87 8.04 2.93
N ASP A 223 16.60 8.26 3.25
CA ASP A 223 15.47 7.51 2.69
C ASP A 223 14.18 8.35 2.73
N THR A 224 13.18 7.94 1.94
CA THR A 224 11.81 8.46 2.04
C THR A 224 11.09 7.88 3.25
N CYS A 225 10.09 8.60 3.78
CA CYS A 225 9.33 8.18 4.95
C CYS A 225 7.81 8.34 4.73
N GLN A 226 7.01 8.21 5.80
CA GLN A 226 5.55 8.33 5.76
C GLN A 226 5.13 9.66 5.13
N GLY A 227 4.12 9.69 4.26
CA GLY A 227 3.69 10.92 3.57
C GLY A 227 4.47 11.27 2.28
N ASP A 228 5.64 10.68 2.05
CA ASP A 228 6.31 10.71 0.72
C ASP A 228 5.75 9.65 -0.24
N SER A 229 4.98 8.69 0.29
CA SER A 229 4.34 7.61 -0.45
C SER A 229 3.65 8.07 -1.73
N GLY A 230 3.89 7.40 -2.85
CA GLY A 230 3.39 7.81 -4.16
C GLY A 230 4.21 8.90 -4.86
N GLY A 231 5.18 9.52 -4.17
CA GLY A 231 6.10 10.50 -4.73
C GLY A 231 7.08 9.93 -5.78
N PRO A 232 7.79 10.82 -6.50
CA PRO A 232 8.69 10.44 -7.58
C PRO A 232 10.03 9.90 -7.07
N LEU A 233 10.52 8.84 -7.71
CA LEU A 233 11.94 8.52 -7.79
C LEU A 233 12.45 8.95 -9.16
N ALA A 234 12.88 10.21 -9.26
CA ALA A 234 13.22 10.86 -10.52
C ALA A 234 14.70 10.62 -10.86
N ARG A 235 14.97 9.82 -11.89
CA ARG A 235 16.35 9.48 -12.27
C ARG A 235 17.07 10.72 -12.79
N ILE A 236 18.27 10.97 -12.27
CA ILE A 236 19.10 12.09 -12.69
C ILE A 236 20.23 11.61 -13.60
N ASN A 237 20.57 12.41 -14.61
CA ASN A 237 21.77 12.23 -15.41
C ASN A 237 22.83 13.26 -14.97
N PRO A 238 23.89 12.83 -14.25
CA PRO A 238 24.95 13.73 -13.80
C PRO A 238 25.70 14.41 -14.94
N GLN A 239 25.65 13.86 -16.18
CA GLN A 239 26.30 14.46 -17.35
C GLN A 239 25.44 15.52 -18.04
N GLN A 240 24.14 15.56 -17.74
CA GLN A 240 23.18 16.51 -18.31
C GLN A 240 22.61 17.47 -17.25
N ASN A 241 23.09 17.41 -16.00
CA ASN A 241 22.61 18.19 -14.86
C ASN A 241 21.08 18.24 -14.75
N GLY A 242 20.40 17.14 -15.10
CA GLY A 242 18.96 17.14 -15.31
C GLY A 242 18.31 15.85 -14.89
N VAL A 243 17.04 15.98 -14.51
CA VAL A 243 16.12 14.86 -14.34
C VAL A 243 15.76 14.32 -15.71
N VAL A 244 15.79 13.00 -15.85
CA VAL A 244 15.59 12.29 -17.12
C VAL A 244 14.18 11.73 -17.20
N ASP A 245 13.80 10.91 -16.22
CA ASP A 245 12.55 10.18 -16.22
C ASP A 245 12.18 9.66 -14.82
N LEU A 246 10.92 9.25 -14.67
CA LEU A 246 10.42 8.55 -13.49
C LEU A 246 10.92 7.09 -13.52
N ALA A 247 11.82 6.74 -12.59
CA ALA A 247 12.35 5.39 -12.45
C ALA A 247 11.57 4.52 -11.46
N GLY A 248 10.91 5.16 -10.50
CA GLY A 248 10.11 4.50 -9.48
C GLY A 248 9.07 5.40 -8.83
N ILE A 249 8.18 4.79 -8.06
CA ILE A 249 7.14 5.46 -7.28
C ILE A 249 7.33 5.02 -5.82
N VAL A 250 7.41 5.95 -4.87
CA VAL A 250 7.61 5.64 -3.44
C VAL A 250 6.49 4.70 -2.98
N SER A 251 6.83 3.60 -2.29
CA SER A 251 5.87 2.55 -1.92
C SER A 251 5.89 2.24 -0.42
N PHE A 252 6.93 1.60 0.12
CA PHE A 252 7.01 1.29 1.56
C PHE A 252 8.47 1.10 2.02
N GLY A 253 8.66 0.89 3.33
CA GLY A 253 9.95 0.54 3.92
C GLY A 253 9.76 -0.16 5.28
N ASN A 254 10.84 -0.75 5.81
CA ASN A 254 10.87 -1.19 7.21
C ASN A 254 11.47 -0.07 8.04
N GLY A 255 10.61 0.72 8.71
CA GLY A 255 11.02 1.97 9.34
C GLY A 255 11.51 2.99 8.31
N CYS A 256 11.71 4.23 8.75
CA CYS A 256 12.29 5.27 7.91
C CYS A 256 13.81 5.25 8.07
N ALA A 257 14.54 5.12 6.94
CA ALA A 257 16.00 5.09 6.92
C ALA A 257 16.64 4.07 7.88
N GLN A 258 15.99 2.93 8.10
CA GLN A 258 16.55 1.88 8.94
C GLN A 258 17.79 1.28 8.27
N ALA A 259 18.89 1.19 9.02
CA ALA A 259 20.13 0.62 8.51
C ALA A 259 19.92 -0.80 7.94
N GLY A 260 20.29 -0.99 6.67
CA GLY A 260 20.12 -2.26 5.95
C GLY A 260 18.78 -2.44 5.24
N PHE A 261 17.81 -1.54 5.43
CA PHE A 261 16.49 -1.57 4.81
C PHE A 261 16.25 -0.29 3.99
N PRO A 262 16.78 -0.19 2.76
CA PRO A 262 16.50 0.97 1.89
C PRO A 262 15.02 1.04 1.49
N GLY A 263 14.53 2.21 1.11
CA GLY A 263 13.16 2.40 0.66
C GLY A 263 12.79 1.54 -0.55
N ILE A 264 11.57 1.03 -0.56
CA ILE A 264 10.99 0.24 -1.64
C ILE A 264 10.13 1.13 -2.52
N TYR A 265 10.36 1.01 -3.82
CA TYR A 265 9.68 1.76 -4.87
C TYR A 265 9.05 0.79 -5.86
N THR A 266 7.90 1.14 -6.41
CA THR A 266 7.34 0.43 -7.57
C THR A 266 8.26 0.63 -8.78
N ARG A 267 8.67 -0.47 -9.41
CA ARG A 267 9.57 -0.47 -10.57
C ARG A 267 8.81 -0.08 -11.84
N VAL A 268 8.92 1.18 -12.24
CA VAL A 268 8.30 1.72 -13.47
C VAL A 268 8.74 0.99 -14.74
N ALA A 269 9.97 0.47 -14.77
CA ALA A 269 10.51 -0.26 -15.93
C ALA A 269 9.90 -1.68 -16.12
N ASN A 270 9.09 -2.19 -15.19
CA ASN A 270 8.37 -3.45 -15.41
C ASN A 270 7.44 -3.31 -16.63
N PRO A 271 7.45 -4.22 -17.63
CA PRO A 271 6.67 -4.05 -18.86
C PRO A 271 5.17 -3.83 -18.68
N ASP A 272 4.52 -4.52 -17.73
CA ASP A 272 3.07 -4.40 -17.48
C ASP A 272 2.75 -3.07 -16.78
N ILE A 273 3.53 -2.72 -15.75
CA ILE A 273 3.43 -1.42 -15.06
C ILE A 273 3.67 -0.28 -16.05
N ASN A 274 4.74 -0.36 -16.84
CA ASN A 274 5.12 0.65 -17.81
C ASN A 274 4.03 0.87 -18.86
N ALA A 275 3.50 -0.22 -19.43
CA ALA A 275 2.45 -0.16 -20.43
C ALA A 275 1.23 0.58 -19.89
N ARG A 276 0.84 0.32 -18.63
CA ARG A 276 -0.30 0.97 -17.97
C ARG A 276 -0.04 2.44 -17.66
N LEU A 277 1.12 2.76 -17.09
CA LEU A 277 1.49 4.16 -16.80
C LEU A 277 1.52 5.03 -18.05
N ARG A 278 1.80 4.45 -19.23
CA ARG A 278 1.83 5.15 -20.53
C ARG A 278 0.52 5.14 -21.30
N GLN A 279 -0.55 4.53 -20.78
CA GLN A 279 -1.86 4.58 -21.44
C GLN A 279 -2.37 6.02 -21.45
N SER A 280 -2.74 6.52 -22.62
CA SER A 280 -3.24 7.90 -22.80
C SER A 280 -4.52 8.16 -22.02
N ASP A 281 -5.43 7.17 -22.01
CA ASP A 281 -6.71 7.20 -21.30
C ASP A 281 -6.80 5.95 -20.41
N PRO A 282 -6.31 6.03 -19.16
CA PRO A 282 -6.30 4.89 -18.25
C PRO A 282 -7.74 4.56 -17.84
N PRO A 283 -8.17 3.28 -17.91
CA PRO A 283 -9.54 2.91 -17.60
C PRO A 283 -9.84 3.14 -16.12
N ALA A 284 -10.98 3.77 -15.82
CA ALA A 284 -11.40 3.97 -14.43
C ALA A 284 -11.70 2.65 -13.71
N ARG A 285 -11.25 2.53 -12.46
CA ARG A 285 -11.69 1.49 -11.52
C ARG A 285 -13.20 1.60 -11.30
N ALA A 286 -13.86 0.47 -11.07
CA ALA A 286 -15.29 0.47 -10.72
C ALA A 286 -15.54 1.17 -9.38
N VAL A 287 -16.58 2.00 -9.35
CA VAL A 287 -17.02 2.75 -8.15
C VAL A 287 -18.26 2.08 -7.59
N MET A 288 -18.30 1.94 -6.26
CA MET A 288 -19.46 1.41 -5.56
C MET A 288 -20.57 2.47 -5.53
N LEU A 289 -21.75 2.12 -6.06
CA LEU A 289 -22.94 2.97 -6.10
C LEU A 289 -23.95 2.58 -5.01
N ALA A 290 -23.95 1.30 -4.60
CA ALA A 290 -24.69 0.81 -3.45
C ALA A 290 -23.89 -0.34 -2.82
N PRO A 291 -23.81 -0.42 -1.47
CA PRO A 291 -23.01 -1.41 -0.79
C PRO A 291 -23.53 -2.84 -1.03
N PRO A 292 -22.67 -3.85 -0.85
CA PRO A 292 -23.10 -5.24 -0.78
C PRO A 292 -24.14 -5.46 0.33
N ALA A 293 -25.03 -6.42 0.11
CA ALA A 293 -26.07 -6.78 1.05
C ALA A 293 -26.19 -8.30 1.18
N ILE A 294 -26.72 -8.77 2.30
CA ILE A 294 -27.06 -10.17 2.49
C ILE A 294 -28.56 -10.33 2.31
N ASP A 295 -28.95 -11.05 1.26
CA ASP A 295 -30.34 -11.44 1.03
C ASP A 295 -30.64 -12.72 1.82
N ALA A 296 -31.54 -12.60 2.80
CA ALA A 296 -31.94 -13.69 3.68
C ALA A 296 -33.42 -13.58 4.06
N HIS A 297 -34.14 -14.71 4.03
CA HIS A 297 -35.51 -14.79 4.54
C HIS A 297 -35.57 -15.12 6.04
N ASP A 298 -34.51 -15.72 6.57
CA ASP A 298 -34.37 -16.11 7.96
C ASP A 298 -32.89 -16.18 8.34
N VAL A 299 -32.59 -16.08 9.62
CA VAL A 299 -31.22 -16.13 10.16
C VAL A 299 -31.14 -17.20 11.25
N ALA A 300 -31.40 -18.43 10.85
CA ALA A 300 -31.41 -19.60 11.71
C ALA A 300 -30.65 -20.76 11.05
N VAL A 301 -30.22 -21.73 11.85
CA VAL A 301 -29.60 -22.97 11.33
C VAL A 301 -30.53 -23.62 10.27
N GLY A 302 -29.97 -23.89 9.09
CA GLY A 302 -30.66 -24.40 7.92
C GLY A 302 -31.12 -23.33 6.92
N ALA A 303 -31.10 -22.05 7.30
CA ALA A 303 -31.42 -20.95 6.38
C ALA A 303 -30.31 -20.73 5.35
N THR A 304 -30.70 -20.25 4.17
CA THR A 304 -29.76 -19.89 3.09
C THR A 304 -29.53 -18.39 3.08
N LEU A 305 -28.27 -17.98 3.10
CA LEU A 305 -27.85 -16.58 2.91
C LEU A 305 -27.28 -16.42 1.50
N THR A 306 -27.65 -15.33 0.82
CA THR A 306 -27.12 -14.96 -0.50
C THR A 306 -26.36 -13.65 -0.41
N CYS A 307 -25.14 -13.59 -0.94
CA CYS A 307 -24.36 -12.37 -0.98
C CYS A 307 -24.70 -11.61 -2.26
N ASN A 308 -25.36 -10.48 -2.11
CA ASN A 308 -25.65 -9.56 -3.18
C ASN A 308 -24.48 -8.59 -3.34
N PRO A 309 -23.84 -8.51 -4.52
CA PRO A 309 -22.68 -7.65 -4.72
C PRO A 309 -22.99 -6.15 -4.60
N GLY A 310 -24.26 -5.74 -4.58
CA GLY A 310 -24.65 -4.34 -4.60
C GLY A 310 -24.63 -3.77 -6.02
N ARG A 311 -24.50 -2.44 -6.14
CA ARG A 311 -24.50 -1.74 -7.43
C ARG A 311 -23.16 -1.07 -7.68
N TRP A 312 -22.63 -1.21 -8.89
CA TRP A 312 -21.30 -0.72 -9.25
C TRP A 312 -21.32 -0.08 -10.64
N SER A 313 -20.46 0.92 -10.85
CA SER A 313 -20.21 1.49 -12.18
C SER A 313 -19.33 0.56 -13.03
N SER A 314 -19.31 0.76 -14.35
CA SER A 314 -18.35 0.13 -15.27
C SER A 314 -18.32 -1.41 -15.27
N ALA A 315 -19.45 -2.04 -14.91
CA ALA A 315 -19.73 -3.48 -15.03
C ALA A 315 -18.56 -4.42 -14.66
N PRO A 316 -18.08 -4.39 -13.40
CA PRO A 316 -16.95 -5.21 -12.96
C PRO A 316 -17.35 -6.68 -12.84
N VAL A 317 -16.33 -7.55 -12.77
CA VAL A 317 -16.48 -8.94 -12.37
C VAL A 317 -16.32 -9.04 -10.85
N PHE A 318 -17.19 -9.81 -10.20
CA PHE A 318 -17.23 -9.95 -8.75
C PHE A 318 -16.64 -11.27 -8.25
N SER A 319 -16.05 -11.22 -7.07
CA SER A 319 -15.80 -12.37 -6.20
C SER A 319 -16.25 -12.04 -4.79
N ALA A 320 -16.82 -13.00 -4.05
CA ALA A 320 -17.31 -12.80 -2.69
C ALA A 320 -16.57 -13.71 -1.69
N LEU A 321 -16.42 -13.24 -0.46
CA LEU A 321 -15.96 -14.02 0.70
C LEU A 321 -16.98 -13.85 1.83
N TRP A 322 -17.41 -14.97 2.42
CA TRP A 322 -18.25 -14.98 3.61
C TRP A 322 -17.37 -14.96 4.85
N LEU A 323 -17.69 -14.04 5.75
CA LEU A 323 -17.04 -13.82 7.03
C LEU A 323 -17.98 -14.22 8.16
N ARG A 324 -17.45 -14.88 9.17
CA ARG A 324 -18.16 -15.27 10.38
C ARG A 324 -17.42 -14.73 11.60
N ALA A 325 -18.12 -14.10 12.53
CA ALA A 325 -17.56 -13.64 13.79
C ALA A 325 -18.43 -14.11 14.97
N PRO A 326 -17.86 -14.72 16.02
CA PRO A 326 -18.61 -15.02 17.23
C PRO A 326 -18.92 -13.72 17.98
N LEU A 327 -19.96 -13.74 18.84
CA LEU A 327 -20.24 -12.63 19.76
C LEU A 327 -19.37 -12.73 21.02
N ALA A 328 -18.74 -11.61 21.39
CA ALA A 328 -18.10 -11.42 22.67
C ALA A 328 -19.15 -11.27 23.80
N PRO A 329 -18.77 -11.44 25.08
CA PRO A 329 -19.70 -11.34 26.22
C PRO A 329 -20.43 -9.99 26.34
N ASN A 330 -19.87 -8.93 25.75
CA ASN A 330 -20.48 -7.60 25.68
C ASN A 330 -21.53 -7.45 24.55
N GLY A 331 -21.84 -8.53 23.82
CA GLY A 331 -22.80 -8.55 22.72
C GLY A 331 -22.31 -7.92 21.42
N GLN A 332 -21.03 -7.53 21.33
CA GLN A 332 -20.38 -7.08 20.09
C GLN A 332 -19.69 -8.25 19.39
N PRO A 333 -19.43 -8.20 18.07
CA PRO A 333 -18.59 -9.22 17.44
C PRO A 333 -17.19 -9.19 18.02
N ASP A 334 -16.64 -10.38 18.22
CA ASP A 334 -15.24 -10.59 18.53
C ASP A 334 -14.44 -10.53 17.22
N THR A 335 -13.93 -9.35 16.89
CA THR A 335 -13.20 -9.10 15.64
C THR A 335 -11.85 -9.83 15.57
N SER A 336 -11.30 -10.25 16.71
CA SER A 336 -10.08 -11.07 16.76
C SER A 336 -10.31 -12.51 16.26
N ARG A 337 -11.57 -12.92 16.14
CA ARG A 337 -11.98 -14.29 15.77
C ARG A 337 -12.78 -14.36 14.47
N ILE A 338 -12.55 -13.41 13.56
CA ILE A 338 -13.21 -13.40 12.24
C ILE A 338 -12.68 -14.52 11.36
N GLU A 339 -13.59 -15.28 10.76
CA GLU A 339 -13.28 -16.44 9.95
C GLU A 339 -13.84 -16.33 8.53
N VAL A 340 -13.01 -16.65 7.53
CA VAL A 340 -13.48 -16.83 6.15
C VAL A 340 -14.07 -18.24 6.02
N VAL A 341 -15.39 -18.33 5.82
CA VAL A 341 -16.13 -19.61 5.81
C VAL A 341 -16.50 -20.12 4.41
N SER A 342 -16.58 -19.24 3.41
CA SER A 342 -16.88 -19.63 2.03
C SER A 342 -16.50 -18.54 1.02
N ASP A 343 -16.27 -18.93 -0.24
CA ASP A 343 -16.11 -18.03 -1.40
C ASP A 343 -17.28 -18.16 -2.40
N ARG A 344 -18.32 -18.90 -2.02
CA ARG A 344 -19.51 -19.13 -2.84
C ARG A 344 -20.49 -17.96 -2.74
N PRO A 345 -21.29 -17.71 -3.78
CA PRO A 345 -22.31 -16.66 -3.75
C PRO A 345 -23.40 -16.92 -2.70
N GLN A 346 -23.58 -18.18 -2.27
CA GLN A 346 -24.57 -18.60 -1.28
C GLN A 346 -23.97 -19.56 -0.27
N ILE A 347 -24.44 -19.45 0.98
CA ILE A 347 -24.13 -20.38 2.07
C ILE A 347 -25.42 -20.84 2.76
N VAL A 348 -25.35 -22.02 3.38
CA VAL A 348 -26.40 -22.54 4.26
C VAL A 348 -25.85 -22.52 5.68
N LEU A 349 -26.59 -21.92 6.60
CA LEU A 349 -26.22 -21.85 8.02
C LEU A 349 -26.27 -23.23 8.66
N ARG A 350 -25.25 -23.58 9.41
CA ARG A 350 -25.06 -24.90 10.04
C ARG A 350 -25.17 -24.78 11.57
N PRO A 351 -25.37 -25.89 12.30
CA PRO A 351 -25.45 -25.84 13.76
C PRO A 351 -24.27 -25.14 14.43
N GLU A 352 -23.05 -25.28 13.89
CA GLU A 352 -21.85 -24.60 14.40
C GLU A 352 -21.82 -23.08 14.15
N ASP A 353 -22.79 -22.53 13.42
CA ASP A 353 -22.90 -21.11 13.11
C ASP A 353 -23.79 -20.37 14.13
N GLU A 354 -24.52 -21.09 15.00
CA GLU A 354 -25.39 -20.53 16.04
C GLU A 354 -24.65 -19.51 16.93
N GLY A 355 -25.29 -18.39 17.22
CA GLY A 355 -24.72 -17.31 18.03
C GLY A 355 -23.69 -16.43 17.31
N SER A 356 -23.34 -16.72 16.06
CA SER A 356 -22.37 -15.94 15.28
C SER A 356 -23.04 -14.89 14.40
N LEU A 357 -22.30 -13.83 14.06
CA LEU A 357 -22.62 -12.86 13.04
C LEU A 357 -21.95 -13.23 11.71
N PHE A 358 -22.60 -12.87 10.60
CA PHE A 358 -22.10 -13.07 9.25
C PHE A 358 -22.05 -11.77 8.46
N ALA A 359 -20.99 -11.59 7.67
CA ALA A 359 -20.92 -10.54 6.64
C ALA A 359 -20.43 -11.16 5.33
N CYS A 360 -20.63 -10.47 4.20
CA CYS A 360 -20.01 -10.83 2.95
C CYS A 360 -19.17 -9.69 2.38
N GLU A 361 -17.91 -9.99 2.08
CA GLU A 361 -16.96 -9.09 1.44
C GLU A 361 -17.00 -9.34 -0.07
N VAL A 362 -17.21 -8.28 -0.85
CA VAL A 362 -17.32 -8.32 -2.30
C VAL A 362 -16.17 -7.55 -2.91
N ARG A 363 -15.45 -8.21 -3.82
CA ARG A 363 -14.37 -7.60 -4.60
C ARG A 363 -14.79 -7.43 -6.05
N ALA A 364 -14.90 -6.19 -6.47
CA ALA A 364 -15.18 -5.77 -7.85
C ALA A 364 -13.88 -5.58 -8.62
N THR A 365 -13.75 -6.13 -9.83
CA THR A 365 -12.56 -6.01 -10.66
C THR A 365 -12.90 -5.68 -12.11
N ASN A 366 -12.24 -4.67 -12.67
CA ASN A 366 -12.28 -4.33 -14.09
C ASN A 366 -10.86 -4.03 -14.62
N ALA A 367 -10.75 -3.52 -15.85
CA ALA A 367 -9.44 -3.18 -16.44
C ALA A 367 -8.71 -2.05 -15.68
N GLY A 368 -9.49 -1.19 -15.01
CA GLY A 368 -9.04 -0.04 -14.25
C GLY A 368 -8.62 -0.31 -12.82
N GLY A 369 -8.76 -1.54 -12.35
CA GLY A 369 -8.28 -1.94 -11.04
C GLY A 369 -9.28 -2.81 -10.29
N SER A 370 -9.21 -2.75 -8.98
CA SER A 370 -10.15 -3.47 -8.13
C SER A 370 -10.40 -2.75 -6.82
N LEU A 371 -11.63 -2.92 -6.33
CA LEU A 371 -12.11 -2.35 -5.09
C LEU A 371 -12.84 -3.46 -4.30
N THR A 372 -12.74 -3.40 -2.98
CA THR A 372 -13.39 -4.33 -2.06
C THR A 372 -14.37 -3.57 -1.18
N ALA A 373 -15.55 -4.13 -0.94
CA ALA A 373 -16.56 -3.56 -0.05
C ALA A 373 -17.16 -4.66 0.83
N LEU A 374 -17.54 -4.31 2.05
CA LEU A 374 -18.13 -5.23 3.02
C LEU A 374 -19.64 -4.97 3.15
N SER A 375 -20.43 -6.03 3.31
CA SER A 375 -21.85 -5.92 3.65
C SER A 375 -22.03 -5.59 5.14
N GLY A 376 -23.20 -5.06 5.51
CA GLY A 376 -23.63 -5.07 6.90
C GLY A 376 -23.67 -6.50 7.48
N GLY A 377 -23.42 -6.63 8.78
CA GLY A 377 -23.47 -7.90 9.49
C GLY A 377 -24.90 -8.37 9.76
N ILE A 378 -25.14 -9.68 9.66
CA ILE A 378 -26.43 -10.32 9.97
C ILE A 378 -26.26 -11.39 11.06
N GLY A 379 -27.20 -11.40 12.01
CA GLY A 379 -27.26 -12.38 13.10
C GLY A 379 -27.65 -11.73 14.43
N PRO A 380 -27.33 -12.36 15.57
CA PRO A 380 -26.72 -13.68 15.68
C PRO A 380 -27.61 -14.79 15.09
N VAL A 381 -26.99 -15.82 14.51
CA VAL A 381 -27.71 -16.99 13.98
C VAL A 381 -28.48 -17.70 15.09
N GLN A 382 -29.77 -17.91 14.85
CA GLN A 382 -30.67 -18.59 15.78
C GLN A 382 -30.59 -20.12 15.63
N PRO A 383 -30.96 -20.89 16.67
CA PRO A 383 -31.10 -22.34 16.58
C PRO A 383 -32.07 -22.79 15.48
N ALA A 384 -31.97 -24.05 15.06
CA ALA A 384 -32.90 -24.63 14.08
C ALA A 384 -34.35 -24.58 14.60
N ARG A 385 -35.30 -24.12 13.78
CA ARG A 385 -36.71 -24.08 14.17
C ARG A 385 -37.28 -25.50 14.25
N ALA A 386 -37.87 -25.83 15.40
CA ALA A 386 -38.64 -27.06 15.55
C ALA A 386 -40.00 -26.91 14.84
N GLY A 387 -40.19 -27.63 13.73
CA GLY A 387 -41.50 -27.90 13.13
C GLY A 387 -42.30 -26.69 12.60
N GLY A 388 -42.03 -26.25 11.37
CA GLY A 388 -43.00 -25.56 10.49
C GLY A 388 -43.64 -24.24 10.95
N ALA A 389 -43.34 -23.71 12.13
CA ALA A 389 -43.99 -22.52 12.66
C ALA A 389 -43.45 -21.22 12.03
N GLN A 390 -44.37 -20.39 11.52
CA GLN A 390 -44.11 -19.00 11.13
C GLN A 390 -43.82 -18.11 12.35
N PRO A 391 -43.21 -16.92 12.17
CA PRO A 391 -42.70 -16.11 13.27
C PRO A 391 -43.81 -15.69 14.23
N GLY A 392 -43.71 -16.14 15.49
CA GLY A 392 -44.42 -15.53 16.61
C GLY A 392 -43.72 -14.21 16.97
N ALA A 393 -44.51 -13.19 17.34
CA ALA A 393 -44.11 -11.80 17.58
C ALA A 393 -43.17 -11.56 18.79
N GLY A 394 -42.23 -12.47 19.06
CA GLY A 394 -41.24 -12.38 20.13
C GLY A 394 -39.89 -13.04 19.83
N ALA A 395 -39.65 -13.53 18.61
CA ALA A 395 -38.30 -13.95 18.18
C ALA A 395 -37.53 -12.69 17.75
N GLY A 396 -36.39 -12.42 18.39
CA GLY A 396 -35.59 -11.21 18.18
C GLY A 396 -35.42 -10.89 16.70
N THR A 397 -35.88 -9.70 16.31
CA THR A 397 -35.70 -9.14 14.97
C THR A 397 -34.24 -9.32 14.54
N PRO A 398 -33.95 -9.76 13.30
CA PRO A 398 -32.59 -9.80 12.78
C PRO A 398 -31.96 -8.42 13.00
N VAL A 399 -30.96 -8.35 13.87
CA VAL A 399 -30.26 -7.09 14.08
C VAL A 399 -29.27 -7.00 12.92
N ALA A 400 -29.52 -6.09 11.99
CA ALA A 400 -28.44 -5.55 11.18
C ALA A 400 -27.48 -4.89 12.16
N VAL A 401 -26.45 -5.62 12.59
CA VAL A 401 -25.45 -5.06 13.48
C VAL A 401 -24.52 -4.25 12.58
N GLY A 402 -24.52 -2.93 12.73
CA GLY A 402 -23.55 -2.04 12.10
C GLY A 402 -22.15 -2.22 12.68
N ALA A 403 -21.75 -3.46 12.96
CA ALA A 403 -20.45 -3.77 13.50
C ALA A 403 -19.44 -3.92 12.36
N ASP A 404 -18.34 -3.20 12.51
CA ASP A 404 -17.17 -3.32 11.67
C ASP A 404 -16.56 -4.72 11.85
N LEU A 405 -16.68 -5.54 10.80
CA LEU A 405 -16.12 -6.89 10.70
C LEU A 405 -14.90 -6.91 9.77
N SER A 406 -14.11 -5.83 9.73
CA SER A 406 -12.85 -5.79 9.00
C SER A 406 -11.90 -6.90 9.47
N VAL A 407 -11.41 -7.69 8.51
CA VAL A 407 -10.68 -8.95 8.77
C VAL A 407 -9.21 -8.66 9.11
N PRO A 408 -8.63 -9.32 10.13
CA PRO A 408 -7.18 -9.38 10.32
C PRO A 408 -6.45 -9.87 9.06
N THR A 409 -5.25 -9.36 8.78
CA THR A 409 -4.52 -9.70 7.55
C THR A 409 -3.38 -10.69 7.83
N SER A 410 -3.17 -11.68 6.95
CA SER A 410 -1.92 -12.46 6.95
C SER A 410 -1.08 -12.10 5.73
N SER A 411 0.22 -11.88 5.94
CA SER A 411 1.18 -11.56 4.90
C SER A 411 2.38 -12.51 4.97
N PHE A 412 2.92 -12.93 3.83
CA PHE A 412 4.15 -13.73 3.83
C PHE A 412 5.36 -12.81 3.92
N THR A 413 6.03 -12.73 5.07
CA THR A 413 7.21 -11.88 5.30
C THR A 413 8.52 -12.52 4.84
N ARG A 414 8.62 -13.87 4.81
CA ARG A 414 9.75 -14.61 4.20
C ARG A 414 9.26 -15.67 3.18
N ARG A 415 10.03 -15.96 2.12
CA ARG A 415 9.70 -16.69 0.87
C ARG A 415 10.98 -16.95 0.05
N SER A 416 11.68 -18.05 0.28
CA SER A 416 12.93 -18.39 -0.42
C SER A 416 12.87 -19.79 -1.01
N CYS A 417 13.15 -19.94 -2.31
CA CYS A 417 13.22 -21.25 -2.97
C CYS A 417 14.65 -21.55 -3.44
N ARG A 418 15.30 -22.54 -2.83
CA ARG A 418 16.65 -23.01 -3.20
C ARG A 418 16.65 -24.53 -3.34
N ARG A 419 17.22 -25.05 -4.43
CA ARG A 419 17.42 -26.50 -4.68
C ARG A 419 16.15 -27.33 -4.38
N ARG A 420 15.08 -27.08 -5.14
CA ARG A 420 13.78 -27.79 -5.01
C ARG A 420 13.08 -27.64 -3.65
N THR A 421 13.54 -26.74 -2.79
CA THR A 421 12.98 -26.50 -1.46
C THR A 421 12.61 -25.04 -1.31
N CYS A 422 11.38 -24.76 -0.88
CA CYS A 422 10.92 -23.41 -0.54
C CYS A 422 10.70 -23.29 0.98
N ARG A 423 11.15 -22.19 1.58
CA ARG A 423 10.86 -21.79 2.97
C ARG A 423 10.08 -20.48 2.95
N LEU A 424 8.98 -20.41 3.68
CA LEU A 424 8.16 -19.21 3.81
C LEU A 424 7.97 -18.86 5.29
N THR A 425 7.78 -17.58 5.61
CA THR A 425 7.34 -17.10 6.91
C THR A 425 6.07 -16.31 6.72
N LEU A 426 5.04 -16.62 7.49
CA LEU A 426 3.74 -15.95 7.53
C LEU A 426 3.69 -15.07 8.78
N LYS A 427 3.33 -13.80 8.64
CA LYS A 427 2.96 -12.90 9.75
C LYS A 427 1.43 -12.72 9.71
N VAL A 428 0.81 -12.67 10.88
CA VAL A 428 -0.61 -12.40 11.07
C VAL A 428 -0.70 -11.10 11.86
N ASP A 429 -1.21 -10.05 11.23
CA ASP A 429 -1.40 -8.73 11.83
C ASP A 429 -2.86 -8.63 12.30
N ASP A 430 -3.04 -8.54 13.62
CA ASP A 430 -4.33 -8.48 14.31
C ASP A 430 -4.26 -7.48 15.48
N LEU A 431 -5.28 -6.62 15.60
CA LEU A 431 -5.44 -5.61 16.65
C LEU A 431 -5.90 -6.21 18.00
N GLY A 432 -6.27 -7.50 18.04
CA GLY A 432 -6.83 -8.17 19.23
C GLY A 432 -5.92 -9.15 20.01
N GLY A 433 -4.75 -9.53 19.47
CA GLY A 433 -3.81 -10.45 20.13
C GLY A 433 -4.00 -11.94 19.77
N VAL A 434 -2.90 -12.62 19.45
CA VAL A 434 -2.87 -13.90 18.71
C VAL A 434 -2.55 -15.13 19.58
N ALA A 435 -3.30 -15.38 20.65
CA ALA A 435 -3.12 -16.59 21.47
C ALA A 435 -3.83 -17.82 20.83
N GLY A 436 -3.09 -18.91 20.56
CA GLY A 436 -3.67 -20.19 20.10
C GLY A 436 -3.82 -20.37 18.57
N THR A 437 -3.30 -19.43 17.78
CA THR A 437 -3.33 -19.48 16.31
C THR A 437 -2.35 -20.53 15.76
N ARG A 438 -2.80 -21.31 14.76
CA ARG A 438 -2.02 -22.24 13.93
C ARG A 438 -2.05 -21.77 12.48
N VAL A 439 -1.35 -22.45 11.57
CA VAL A 439 -1.38 -22.10 10.14
C VAL A 439 -1.62 -23.33 9.27
N ARG A 440 -2.62 -23.24 8.38
CA ARG A 440 -2.81 -24.18 7.27
C ARG A 440 -2.09 -23.64 6.05
N ALA A 441 -1.11 -24.38 5.54
CA ALA A 441 -0.35 -23.97 4.36
C ALA A 441 -0.44 -25.00 3.23
N GLY A 442 -0.32 -24.53 1.99
CA GLY A 442 -0.36 -25.38 0.80
C GLY A 442 0.43 -24.79 -0.36
N ALA A 443 0.73 -25.63 -1.36
CA ALA A 443 1.33 -25.23 -2.62
C ALA A 443 0.68 -25.92 -3.82
N VAL A 444 0.49 -25.17 -4.92
CA VAL A 444 -0.06 -25.64 -6.19
C VAL A 444 0.88 -25.23 -7.31
N ARG A 445 1.25 -26.16 -8.20
CA ARG A 445 2.02 -25.84 -9.40
C ARG A 445 1.13 -25.09 -10.39
N VAL A 446 1.56 -23.92 -10.87
CA VAL A 446 0.75 -23.04 -11.75
C VAL A 446 1.31 -22.89 -13.15
N SER A 447 2.52 -23.38 -13.42
CA SER A 447 3.17 -23.33 -14.75
C SER A 447 3.82 -24.67 -15.13
N GLY A 448 4.00 -24.88 -16.43
CA GLY A 448 4.60 -26.11 -16.97
C GLY A 448 3.71 -27.36 -16.82
N CYS A 449 2.39 -27.17 -16.73
CA CYS A 449 1.42 -28.26 -16.69
C CYS A 449 0.74 -28.42 -18.06
N PRO A 450 0.71 -29.64 -18.63
CA PRO A 450 0.02 -29.92 -19.89
C PRO A 450 -1.50 -29.85 -19.74
N THR A 451 -2.27 -29.95 -20.83
CA THR A 451 -3.73 -29.98 -20.80
C THR A 451 -4.28 -31.36 -20.37
N GLY A 452 -5.59 -31.44 -20.11
CA GLY A 452 -6.29 -32.71 -19.81
C GLY A 452 -5.91 -33.36 -18.46
N ARG A 453 -6.04 -34.69 -18.37
CA ARG A 453 -5.86 -35.47 -17.12
C ARG A 453 -4.46 -35.32 -16.50
N LYS A 454 -3.42 -35.21 -17.34
CA LYS A 454 -2.02 -34.99 -16.90
C LYS A 454 -1.84 -33.59 -16.30
N GLY A 455 -2.52 -32.58 -16.85
CA GLY A 455 -2.60 -31.23 -16.28
C GLY A 455 -3.22 -31.18 -14.90
N ARG A 456 -4.35 -31.88 -14.71
CA ARG A 456 -5.04 -31.96 -13.41
C ARG A 456 -4.16 -32.59 -12.33
N LYS A 457 -3.44 -33.68 -12.65
CA LYS A 457 -2.46 -34.28 -11.72
C LYS A 457 -1.30 -33.34 -11.41
N CYS A 458 -0.81 -32.59 -12.40
CA CYS A 458 0.27 -31.61 -12.25
C CYS A 458 -0.09 -30.45 -11.30
N ARG A 459 -1.35 -30.02 -11.29
CA ARG A 459 -1.88 -28.94 -10.45
C ARG A 459 -2.46 -29.43 -9.10
N ARG A 460 -2.22 -30.69 -8.72
CA ARG A 460 -2.75 -31.23 -7.46
C ARG A 460 -2.15 -30.46 -6.27
N PRO A 461 -2.98 -29.91 -5.36
CA PRO A 461 -2.49 -29.19 -4.18
C PRO A 461 -1.68 -30.10 -3.26
N ARG A 462 -0.66 -29.52 -2.64
CA ARG A 462 0.17 -30.17 -1.62
C ARG A 462 0.05 -29.42 -0.31
N THR A 463 -0.37 -30.11 0.74
CA THR A 463 -0.40 -29.57 2.11
C THR A 463 1.01 -29.41 2.65
N LEU A 464 1.24 -28.33 3.39
CA LEU A 464 2.50 -27.97 4.03
C LEU A 464 2.28 -27.75 5.53
N SER A 465 3.26 -28.14 6.32
CA SER A 465 3.27 -27.85 7.76
C SER A 465 3.82 -26.46 8.02
N ALA A 466 3.26 -25.80 9.04
CA ALA A 466 3.73 -24.53 9.56
C ALA A 466 4.16 -24.69 11.02
N ARG A 467 5.21 -23.99 11.44
CA ARG A 467 5.77 -24.00 12.80
C ARG A 467 5.69 -22.60 13.37
N ASP A 468 5.15 -22.46 14.58
CA ASP A 468 5.20 -21.21 15.34
C ASP A 468 6.65 -20.88 15.74
N VAL A 469 7.06 -19.63 15.50
CA VAL A 469 8.40 -19.13 15.82
C VAL A 469 8.39 -17.88 16.70
N ALA A 470 7.29 -17.13 16.73
CA ALA A 470 7.04 -15.97 17.59
C ALA A 470 5.54 -15.63 17.54
N PRO A 471 4.99 -14.86 18.50
CA PRO A 471 3.59 -14.44 18.48
C PRO A 471 3.21 -13.83 17.12
N GLY A 472 2.22 -14.43 16.45
CA GLY A 472 1.76 -14.00 15.12
C GLY A 472 2.70 -14.34 13.95
N VAL A 473 3.75 -15.15 14.15
CA VAL A 473 4.74 -15.48 13.12
C VAL A 473 4.96 -16.99 12.97
N PHE A 474 4.85 -17.50 11.74
CA PHE A 474 4.90 -18.93 11.44
C PHE A 474 5.86 -19.26 10.28
N GLU A 475 6.67 -20.31 10.40
CA GLU A 475 7.57 -20.81 9.34
C GLU A 475 6.97 -22.04 8.60
N ILE A 476 7.00 -22.04 7.27
CA ILE A 476 6.48 -23.09 6.38
C ILE A 476 7.60 -23.61 5.46
N VAL A 477 7.76 -24.93 5.34
CA VAL A 477 8.82 -25.53 4.49
C VAL A 477 8.26 -26.55 3.50
N ALA A 478 8.47 -26.31 2.20
CA ALA A 478 8.07 -27.18 1.09
C ALA A 478 9.28 -27.79 0.38
N ARG A 479 9.54 -29.08 0.57
CA ARG A 479 10.71 -29.80 -0.01
C ARG A 479 10.36 -30.60 -1.26
N GLY A 480 11.31 -30.82 -2.17
CA GLY A 480 11.13 -31.74 -3.31
C GLY A 480 10.26 -31.22 -4.46
N LEU A 481 10.07 -29.91 -4.57
CA LEU A 481 9.33 -29.29 -5.66
C LEU A 481 10.09 -29.41 -6.99
N GLU A 482 9.39 -29.64 -8.09
CA GLU A 482 9.98 -29.63 -9.43
C GLU A 482 10.22 -28.20 -9.90
N PRO A 483 11.10 -27.95 -10.89
CA PRO A 483 11.26 -26.62 -11.45
C PRO A 483 9.99 -26.12 -12.16
N ALA A 484 9.36 -25.09 -11.58
CA ALA A 484 8.19 -24.39 -12.10
C ALA A 484 7.80 -23.23 -11.17
N ARG A 485 6.83 -22.42 -11.57
CA ARG A 485 6.07 -21.54 -10.67
C ARG A 485 5.07 -22.34 -9.83
N TYR A 486 5.05 -22.07 -8.53
CA TYR A 486 4.11 -22.59 -7.55
C TYR A 486 3.40 -21.42 -6.85
N ARG A 487 2.08 -21.52 -6.73
CA ARG A 487 1.27 -20.67 -5.86
C ARG A 487 1.21 -21.31 -4.48
N PHE A 488 1.75 -20.64 -3.47
CA PHE A 488 1.65 -20.99 -2.07
C PHE A 488 0.51 -20.21 -1.44
N SER A 489 -0.24 -20.85 -0.56
CA SER A 489 -1.29 -20.23 0.25
C SER A 489 -1.05 -20.59 1.71
N ALA A 490 -1.22 -19.64 2.61
CA ALA A 490 -1.23 -19.92 4.04
C ALA A 490 -2.32 -19.10 4.72
N THR A 491 -3.04 -19.75 5.61
CA THR A 491 -4.16 -19.17 6.35
C THR A 491 -3.91 -19.40 7.82
N ALA A 492 -3.91 -18.33 8.60
CA ALA A 492 -3.97 -18.41 10.05
C ALA A 492 -5.27 -19.10 10.44
N VAL A 493 -5.23 -20.09 11.33
CA VAL A 493 -6.40 -20.85 11.78
C VAL A 493 -6.39 -21.08 13.28
N ASP A 494 -7.55 -21.24 13.90
CA ASP A 494 -7.65 -21.58 15.32
C ASP A 494 -7.39 -23.09 15.62
N ALA A 495 -7.62 -23.50 16.87
CA ALA A 495 -7.53 -24.89 17.32
C ALA A 495 -8.59 -25.83 16.69
N ALA A 496 -9.72 -25.29 16.21
CA ALA A 496 -10.72 -26.02 15.42
C ALA A 496 -10.36 -26.08 13.92
N GLY A 497 -9.43 -25.24 13.48
CA GLY A 497 -8.95 -25.14 12.11
C GLY A 497 -9.74 -24.17 11.23
N ASN A 498 -10.49 -23.25 11.83
CA ASN A 498 -11.17 -22.18 11.13
C ASN A 498 -10.21 -21.02 10.85
N ALA A 499 -10.34 -20.34 9.70
CA ALA A 499 -9.47 -19.20 9.36
C ALA A 499 -9.60 -18.07 10.39
N GLN A 500 -8.53 -17.34 10.72
CA GLN A 500 -8.52 -16.19 11.65
C GLN A 500 -8.03 -14.90 10.98
N ALA A 501 -7.54 -15.00 9.75
CA ALA A 501 -7.04 -13.87 8.98
C ALA A 501 -7.08 -14.20 7.48
N ARG A 502 -7.05 -13.17 6.64
CA ARG A 502 -7.00 -13.33 5.17
C ARG A 502 -5.86 -14.26 4.77
N ALA A 503 -6.13 -15.20 3.88
CA ALA A 503 -5.10 -16.12 3.40
C ALA A 503 -4.00 -15.37 2.65
N ALA A 504 -2.77 -15.44 3.14
CA ALA A 504 -1.63 -14.95 2.37
C ALA A 504 -1.44 -15.87 1.16
N VAL A 505 -1.31 -15.28 -0.02
CA VAL A 505 -1.03 -16.02 -1.25
C VAL A 505 0.22 -15.44 -1.91
N VAL A 506 1.15 -16.29 -2.28
CA VAL A 506 2.32 -15.87 -3.05
C VAL A 506 2.70 -16.86 -4.13
N THR A 507 3.20 -16.38 -5.26
CA THR A 507 3.70 -17.26 -6.34
C THR A 507 5.21 -17.21 -6.40
N LEU A 508 5.88 -18.34 -6.13
CA LEU A 508 7.35 -18.45 -6.17
C LEU A 508 7.80 -19.33 -7.33
N THR A 509 8.99 -19.06 -7.85
CA THR A 509 9.61 -19.87 -8.91
C THR A 509 10.67 -20.80 -8.34
N VAL A 510 10.47 -22.10 -8.53
CA VAL A 510 11.49 -23.13 -8.26
C VAL A 510 12.36 -23.27 -9.51
N ARG A 511 13.64 -22.97 -9.39
CA ARG A 511 14.60 -23.04 -10.52
C ARG A 511 15.26 -24.41 -10.61
N LYS A 512 15.66 -24.82 -11.83
CA LYS A 512 16.57 -25.95 -12.04
C LYS A 512 17.90 -25.65 -11.35
N THR A 513 18.45 -26.63 -10.64
CA THR A 513 19.86 -26.56 -10.20
C THR A 513 20.74 -26.59 -11.44
N LYS A 514 21.60 -25.58 -11.65
CA LYS A 514 22.70 -25.70 -12.61
C LYS A 514 23.55 -26.88 -12.16
N ALA A 515 23.82 -27.83 -13.07
CA ALA A 515 24.87 -28.81 -12.85
C ALA A 515 26.17 -28.02 -12.61
N ARG A 516 26.95 -28.40 -11.60
CA ARG A 516 28.32 -27.88 -11.48
C ARG A 516 29.05 -28.33 -12.75
N ALA A 517 29.51 -27.37 -13.53
CA ALA A 517 30.47 -27.59 -14.60
C ALA A 517 31.82 -27.99 -13.98
#